data_AF-A0A8H3B4H7-F1
#
_entry.id   AF-A0A8H3B4H7-F1
#
_cell.length_a   1.000
_cell.length_b   1.000
_cell.length_c   1.000
_cell.angle_alpha   90.00
_cell.angle_beta   90.00
_cell.angle_gamma   90.00
#
_symmetry.space_group_name_H-M   'P 1'
#
loop_
_entity.id
_entity.type
_entity.pdbx_description
1 polymer ?
#
loop_
_entity_poly.entity_id
_entity_poly.type
_entity_poly.pdbx_seq_one_letter_code
_entity_poly.pdbx_strand_id
1 'polypeptide(L)'
;MSLPLDKLVLRQASRAQEIESRKLTSVQWAKWYDLEGYLQRLEYLESLDHASGGLLITWVLVPANDPETLEILSTCQTYKRDILVLPAGEATSKQDTGYAIASVFTPAEHRGKGYAARMMSLLHFALARPEGVPPFPEEWGNFPSLVRQPGMVSVLYSGVGPYYSRCAPGQGSGWTVVGTRTAEWTVPPHRIELDSRVELLSMEEAVSTLAADAIYFKQNLESLGPSPYTRFAFQPTAGWCRYQMIRDQESPVYVAAPPKFWGARIQHESETHYIVWTYRPSNDPEPKLIVVNLRTTSENFPILLNAMISVAQREKHCLVEAWNWDAELEGVVGETGGRIYNRTGQLPALKWYGPEEEVDWIGNNK
;
A
#
# COMPACT_ATOMS: atom_id res chain seq x y z
N MET A 1 -5.77 -12.43 32.70
CA MET A 1 -6.64 -13.43 32.04
C MET A 1 -6.95 -12.96 30.62
N SER A 2 -7.21 -13.86 29.67
CA SER A 2 -7.65 -13.48 28.31
C SER A 2 -9.13 -13.13 28.35
N LEU A 3 -9.54 -12.08 27.64
CA LEU A 3 -10.96 -11.78 27.44
C LEU A 3 -11.53 -12.75 26.39
N PRO A 4 -12.77 -13.25 26.58
CA PRO A 4 -13.44 -14.07 25.58
C PRO A 4 -13.67 -13.28 24.28
N LEU A 5 -13.44 -13.91 23.12
CA LEU A 5 -13.51 -13.24 21.82
C LEU A 5 -14.92 -12.76 21.44
N ASP A 6 -15.96 -13.43 21.95
CA ASP A 6 -17.38 -13.09 21.78
C ASP A 6 -17.83 -11.89 22.64
N LYS A 7 -16.95 -11.41 23.53
CA LYS A 7 -17.16 -10.22 24.35
C LYS A 7 -16.38 -9.01 23.84
N LEU A 8 -15.85 -9.09 22.62
CA LEU A 8 -15.09 -8.01 21.99
C LEU A 8 -15.93 -7.32 20.92
N VAL A 9 -15.69 -6.04 20.71
CA VAL A 9 -16.32 -5.27 19.64
C VAL A 9 -15.24 -4.57 18.82
N LEU A 10 -15.41 -4.59 17.50
CA LEU A 10 -14.64 -3.77 16.57
C LEU A 10 -15.43 -2.48 16.32
N ARG A 11 -14.76 -1.34 16.48
CA ARG A 11 -15.38 -0.03 16.25
C ARG A 11 -14.40 0.95 15.64
N GLN A 12 -14.96 2.01 15.08
CA GLN A 12 -14.19 3.22 14.75
C GLN A 12 -13.73 3.85 16.06
N ALA A 13 -12.45 4.22 16.12
CA ALA A 13 -11.84 4.81 17.30
C ALA A 13 -12.45 6.18 17.60
N SER A 14 -12.68 6.48 18.88
CA SER A 14 -12.85 7.87 19.32
C SER A 14 -11.53 8.63 19.20
N ARG A 15 -11.55 9.97 19.26
CA ARG A 15 -10.32 10.77 19.20
C ARG A 15 -9.30 10.37 20.28
N ALA A 16 -9.77 10.00 21.48
CA ALA A 16 -8.90 9.52 22.55
C ALA A 16 -8.25 8.17 22.19
N GLN A 17 -9.02 7.25 21.59
CA GLN A 17 -8.53 5.96 21.11
C GLN A 17 -7.61 6.08 19.90
N GLU A 18 -7.81 7.05 19.01
CA GLU A 18 -6.86 7.37 17.94
C GLU A 18 -5.50 7.74 18.52
N ILE A 19 -5.47 8.70 19.45
CA ILE A 19 -4.23 9.14 20.10
C ILE A 19 -3.56 7.97 20.81
N GLU A 20 -4.33 7.13 21.51
CA GLU A 20 -3.78 5.96 22.20
C GLU A 20 -3.23 4.91 21.23
N SER A 21 -3.96 4.61 20.15
CA SER A 21 -3.48 3.72 19.06
C SER A 21 -2.14 4.21 18.49
N ARG A 22 -1.99 5.52 18.27
CA ARG A 22 -0.71 6.10 17.82
C ARG A 22 0.40 5.91 18.86
N LYS A 23 0.14 6.09 20.16
CA LYS A 23 1.14 5.80 21.19
C LYS A 23 1.56 4.33 21.19
N LEU A 24 0.59 3.41 21.14
CA LEU A 24 0.86 1.97 21.15
C LEU A 24 1.72 1.53 19.96
N THR A 25 1.46 2.10 18.78
CA THR A 25 2.14 1.76 17.53
C THR A 25 3.54 2.39 17.38
N SER A 26 3.84 3.42 18.18
CA SER A 26 5.14 4.10 18.17
C SER A 26 6.32 3.15 18.40
N VAL A 27 6.15 2.13 19.26
CA VAL A 27 7.19 1.12 19.55
C VAL A 27 7.66 0.39 18.29
N GLN A 28 6.82 0.28 17.26
CA GLN A 28 7.11 -0.43 16.03
C GLN A 28 7.47 0.49 14.87
N TRP A 29 6.86 1.69 14.80
CA TRP A 29 6.92 2.54 13.61
C TRP A 29 7.39 3.97 13.85
N ALA A 30 7.78 4.35 15.08
CA ALA A 30 8.36 5.67 15.34
C ALA A 30 9.74 5.85 14.72
N LYS A 31 10.49 4.76 14.46
CA LYS A 31 11.81 4.81 13.82
C LYS A 31 12.78 5.75 14.57
N TRP A 32 13.00 6.97 14.06
CA TRP A 32 13.91 7.99 14.59
C TRP A 32 13.19 9.13 15.32
N TYR A 33 11.85 9.11 15.38
CA TYR A 33 11.10 10.08 16.18
C TYR A 33 11.09 9.68 17.64
N ASP A 34 11.10 10.67 18.53
CA ASP A 34 10.54 10.50 19.86
C ASP A 34 9.01 10.41 19.77
N LEU A 35 8.35 10.16 20.91
CA LEU A 35 6.90 9.97 20.90
C LEU A 35 6.17 11.23 20.41
N GLU A 36 6.57 12.42 20.84
CA GLU A 36 5.92 13.67 20.46
C GLU A 36 6.05 13.92 18.95
N GLY A 37 7.27 13.82 18.41
CA GLY A 37 7.51 13.95 16.98
C GLY A 37 6.77 12.91 16.16
N TYR A 38 6.66 11.67 16.65
CA TYR A 38 5.89 10.62 15.98
C TYR A 38 4.39 10.97 15.90
N LEU A 39 3.82 11.46 17.00
CA LEU A 39 2.41 11.87 17.05
C LEU A 39 2.14 13.08 16.14
N GLN A 40 3.00 14.11 16.17
CA GLN A 40 2.89 15.28 15.29
C GLN A 40 2.98 14.89 13.82
N ARG A 41 3.92 13.98 13.48
CA ARG A 41 4.03 13.45 12.12
C ARG A 41 2.77 12.74 11.68
N LEU A 42 2.20 11.86 12.51
CA LEU A 42 0.96 11.16 12.15
C LEU A 42 -0.19 12.15 11.97
N GLU A 43 -0.32 13.14 12.85
CA GLU A 43 -1.33 14.20 12.69
C GLU A 43 -1.19 14.97 11.37
N TYR A 44 0.05 15.32 11.00
CA TYR A 44 0.33 15.94 9.69
C TYR A 44 -0.06 15.01 8.53
N LEU A 45 0.40 13.76 8.53
CA LEU A 45 0.12 12.82 7.43
C LEU A 45 -1.38 12.56 7.28
N GLU A 46 -2.10 12.42 8.39
CA GLU A 46 -3.53 12.15 8.40
C GLU A 46 -4.37 13.38 7.98
N SER A 47 -3.80 14.59 8.02
CA SER A 47 -4.44 15.80 7.47
C SER A 47 -4.38 15.91 5.94
N LEU A 48 -3.53 15.11 5.29
CA LEU A 48 -3.33 15.17 3.84
C LEU A 48 -4.47 14.48 3.07
N ASP A 49 -4.61 14.82 1.79
CA ASP A 49 -5.71 14.38 0.91
C ASP A 49 -5.91 12.87 0.79
N HIS A 50 -4.91 12.05 1.09
CA HIS A 50 -5.04 10.59 1.06
C HIS A 50 -5.76 10.02 2.29
N ALA A 51 -5.90 10.80 3.36
CA ALA A 51 -6.40 10.39 4.67
C ALA A 51 -7.54 11.27 5.19
N SER A 52 -7.59 12.54 4.77
CA SER A 52 -8.60 13.50 5.20
C SER A 52 -10.01 13.17 4.68
N GLY A 53 -11.03 13.88 5.16
CA GLY A 53 -12.40 13.72 4.66
C GLY A 53 -13.06 12.37 4.95
N GLY A 54 -12.55 11.61 5.93
CA GLY A 54 -13.04 10.27 6.26
C GLY A 54 -12.51 9.17 5.34
N LEU A 55 -11.45 9.44 4.58
CA LEU A 55 -10.74 8.41 3.81
C LEU A 55 -9.94 7.48 4.72
N LEU A 56 -9.37 8.00 5.81
CA LEU A 56 -8.75 7.20 6.85
C LEU A 56 -9.75 6.93 7.99
N ILE A 57 -9.80 5.68 8.44
CA ILE A 57 -10.48 5.27 9.68
C ILE A 57 -9.49 4.48 10.53
N THR A 58 -9.35 4.86 11.79
CA THR A 58 -8.67 4.06 12.80
C THR A 58 -9.68 3.13 13.47
N TRP A 59 -9.36 1.85 13.52
CA TRP A 59 -10.17 0.81 14.12
C TRP A 59 -9.52 0.31 15.41
N VAL A 60 -10.34 0.01 16.40
CA VAL A 60 -9.91 -0.59 17.66
C VAL A 60 -10.78 -1.78 18.01
N LEU A 61 -10.14 -2.83 18.53
CA LEU A 61 -10.79 -3.95 19.18
C LEU A 61 -10.72 -3.74 20.69
N VAL A 62 -11.88 -3.69 21.33
CA VAL A 62 -12.05 -3.36 22.75
C VAL A 62 -13.12 -4.26 23.39
N PRO A 63 -13.20 -4.34 24.73
CA PRO A 63 -14.29 -5.03 25.41
C PRO A 63 -15.65 -4.40 25.08
N ALA A 64 -16.65 -5.23 24.79
CA ALA A 64 -17.99 -4.77 24.42
C ALA A 64 -18.73 -4.06 25.57
N ASN A 65 -18.39 -4.37 26.82
CA ASN A 65 -18.96 -3.74 28.01
C ASN A 65 -18.29 -2.41 28.38
N ASP A 66 -17.15 -2.06 27.75
CA ASP A 66 -16.46 -0.79 27.92
C ASP A 66 -15.83 -0.33 26.58
N PRO A 67 -16.66 0.02 25.58
CA PRO A 67 -16.18 0.29 24.23
C PRO A 67 -15.35 1.58 24.11
N GLU A 68 -15.41 2.49 25.09
CA GLU A 68 -14.63 3.74 25.12
C GLU A 68 -13.29 3.60 25.83
N THR A 69 -12.95 2.41 26.33
CA THR A 69 -11.68 2.18 27.02
C THR A 69 -10.47 2.53 26.14
N LEU A 70 -9.39 2.93 26.81
CA LEU A 70 -8.07 3.09 26.21
C LEU A 70 -7.22 1.81 26.29
N GLU A 71 -7.72 0.75 26.96
CA GLU A 71 -7.12 -0.59 26.92
C GLU A 71 -7.43 -1.28 25.57
N ILE A 72 -6.79 -0.77 24.51
CA ILE A 72 -6.95 -1.24 23.14
C ILE A 72 -6.28 -2.62 22.98
N LEU A 73 -7.07 -3.63 22.67
CA LEU A 73 -6.60 -5.02 22.52
C LEU A 73 -5.88 -5.26 21.20
N SER A 74 -6.31 -4.56 20.15
CA SER A 74 -5.70 -4.55 18.82
C SER A 74 -6.20 -3.32 18.07
N THR A 75 -5.41 -2.81 17.13
CA THR A 75 -5.77 -1.65 16.30
C THR A 75 -5.28 -1.81 14.87
N CYS A 76 -5.97 -1.18 13.91
CA CYS A 76 -5.50 -1.02 12.55
C CYS A 76 -6.06 0.26 11.93
N GLN A 77 -5.59 0.58 10.73
CA GLN A 77 -6.08 1.69 9.94
C GLN A 77 -6.58 1.20 8.58
N THR A 78 -7.63 1.82 8.05
CA THR A 78 -8.12 1.58 6.68
C THR A 78 -8.14 2.88 5.90
N TYR A 79 -7.59 2.85 4.68
CA TYR A 79 -7.65 3.93 3.70
C TYR A 79 -8.63 3.56 2.60
N LYS A 80 -9.71 4.33 2.46
CA LYS A 80 -10.63 4.23 1.33
C LYS A 80 -9.95 4.80 0.08
N ARG A 81 -9.99 4.06 -1.02
CA ARG A 81 -9.46 4.48 -2.33
C ARG A 81 -10.41 4.09 -3.44
N ASP A 82 -10.38 4.87 -4.51
CA ASP A 82 -11.11 4.55 -5.73
C ASP A 82 -10.37 3.44 -6.51
N ILE A 83 -11.15 2.51 -7.05
CA ILE A 83 -10.66 1.43 -7.90
C ILE A 83 -11.36 1.47 -9.25
N LEU A 84 -10.67 0.95 -10.26
CA LEU A 84 -11.28 0.54 -11.52
C LEU A 84 -11.40 -0.97 -11.53
N VAL A 85 -12.57 -1.48 -11.91
CA VAL A 85 -12.88 -2.90 -12.07
C VAL A 85 -13.18 -3.12 -13.54
N LEU A 86 -12.44 -4.01 -14.20
CA LEU A 86 -12.69 -4.49 -15.55
C LEU A 86 -13.26 -5.92 -15.43
N PRO A 87 -14.59 -6.10 -15.54
CA PRO A 87 -15.20 -7.40 -15.37
C PRO A 87 -14.73 -8.42 -16.43
N ALA A 88 -14.78 -9.70 -16.07
CA ALA A 88 -14.50 -10.79 -17.01
C ALA A 88 -15.35 -10.63 -18.29
N GLY A 89 -14.72 -10.80 -19.46
CA GLY A 89 -15.35 -10.66 -20.76
C GLY A 89 -15.71 -9.23 -21.20
N GLU A 90 -15.57 -8.22 -20.34
CA GLU A 90 -15.84 -6.81 -20.67
C GLU A 90 -14.58 -6.08 -21.16
N ALA A 91 -14.76 -5.03 -21.95
CA ALA A 91 -13.69 -4.14 -22.43
C ALA A 91 -13.70 -2.77 -21.72
N THR A 92 -14.73 -2.49 -20.92
CA THR A 92 -14.91 -1.19 -20.25
C THR A 92 -14.85 -1.38 -18.74
N SER A 93 -14.07 -0.53 -18.08
CA SER A 93 -13.95 -0.52 -16.62
C SER A 93 -15.09 0.26 -15.95
N LYS A 94 -15.42 -0.13 -14.72
CA LYS A 94 -16.37 0.52 -13.82
C LYS A 94 -15.64 1.02 -12.59
N GLN A 95 -16.06 2.16 -12.05
CA GLN A 95 -15.50 2.68 -10.79
C GLN A 95 -16.17 2.00 -9.60
N ASP A 96 -15.37 1.70 -8.57
CA ASP A 96 -15.87 1.22 -7.28
C ASP A 96 -14.93 1.67 -6.15
N THR A 97 -15.18 1.20 -4.92
CA THR A 97 -14.39 1.50 -3.73
C THR A 97 -13.55 0.30 -3.30
N GLY A 98 -12.31 0.54 -2.91
CA GLY A 98 -11.43 -0.42 -2.26
C GLY A 98 -10.82 0.13 -0.98
N TYR A 99 -10.36 -0.78 -0.11
CA TYR A 99 -9.76 -0.42 1.18
C TYR A 99 -8.34 -0.97 1.33
N ALA A 100 -7.35 -0.10 1.48
CA ALA A 100 -6.01 -0.49 1.89
C ALA A 100 -5.92 -0.50 3.42
N ILE A 101 -5.46 -1.60 4.02
CA ILE A 101 -5.28 -1.75 5.46
C ILE A 101 -3.82 -1.51 5.81
N ALA A 102 -3.60 -0.70 6.84
CA ALA A 102 -2.29 -0.38 7.39
C ALA A 102 -2.29 -0.53 8.91
N SER A 103 -1.08 -0.44 9.49
CA SER A 103 -0.88 -0.26 10.93
C SER A 103 -1.57 -1.31 11.82
N VAL A 104 -1.71 -2.56 11.35
CA VAL A 104 -2.25 -3.66 12.16
C VAL A 104 -1.30 -3.95 13.31
N PHE A 105 -1.75 -3.70 14.54
CA PHE A 105 -0.93 -3.78 15.73
C PHE A 105 -1.68 -4.38 16.90
N THR A 106 -0.99 -5.23 17.66
CA THR A 106 -1.47 -5.80 18.93
C THR A 106 -0.37 -5.57 19.98
N PRO A 107 -0.70 -4.90 21.11
CA PRO A 107 0.23 -4.73 22.23
C PRO A 107 0.84 -6.06 22.67
N ALA A 108 2.08 -6.05 23.15
CA ALA A 108 2.86 -7.27 23.40
C ALA A 108 2.16 -8.21 24.39
N GLU A 109 1.59 -7.65 25.46
CA GLU A 109 0.79 -8.30 26.50
C GLU A 109 -0.53 -8.89 25.99
N HIS A 110 -0.93 -8.56 24.76
CA HIS A 110 -2.17 -8.99 24.13
C HIS A 110 -1.94 -9.96 22.95
N ARG A 111 -0.68 -10.18 22.54
CA ARG A 111 -0.32 -11.14 21.49
C ARG A 111 -0.59 -12.57 21.93
N GLY A 112 -0.80 -13.46 20.95
CA GLY A 112 -1.09 -14.88 21.18
C GLY A 112 -2.52 -15.18 21.67
N LYS A 113 -3.36 -14.16 21.90
CA LYS A 113 -4.74 -14.30 22.41
C LYS A 113 -5.82 -14.30 21.33
N GLY A 114 -5.44 -14.27 20.06
CA GLY A 114 -6.36 -14.26 18.92
C GLY A 114 -6.98 -12.89 18.58
N TYR A 115 -6.68 -11.82 19.32
CA TYR A 115 -7.28 -10.49 19.12
C TYR A 115 -7.02 -9.90 17.73
N ALA A 116 -5.79 -9.96 17.21
CA ALA A 116 -5.52 -9.53 15.83
C ALA A 116 -6.37 -10.29 14.81
N ALA A 117 -6.48 -11.62 14.96
CA ALA A 117 -7.28 -12.43 14.04
C ALA A 117 -8.77 -12.05 14.14
N ARG A 118 -9.30 -11.91 15.36
CA ARG A 118 -10.67 -11.47 15.62
C ARG A 118 -10.96 -10.08 15.03
N MET A 119 -10.07 -9.12 15.24
CA MET A 119 -10.18 -7.76 14.70
C MET A 119 -10.27 -7.79 13.17
N MET A 120 -9.36 -8.50 12.51
CA MET A 120 -9.32 -8.59 11.05
C MET A 120 -10.51 -9.37 10.49
N SER A 121 -10.97 -10.43 11.17
CA SER A 121 -12.19 -11.16 10.82
C SER A 121 -13.45 -10.30 10.90
N LEU A 122 -13.57 -9.46 11.94
CA LEU A 122 -14.66 -8.49 12.07
C LEU A 122 -14.57 -7.37 11.02
N LEU A 123 -13.35 -6.99 10.63
CA LEU A 123 -13.12 -5.88 9.69
C LEU A 123 -13.72 -6.16 8.30
N HIS A 124 -13.79 -7.41 7.86
CA HIS A 124 -14.51 -7.77 6.62
C HIS A 124 -15.96 -7.28 6.64
N PHE A 125 -16.69 -7.54 7.72
CA PHE A 125 -18.08 -7.10 7.87
C PHE A 125 -18.22 -5.58 7.96
N ALA A 126 -17.20 -4.90 8.47
CA ALA A 126 -17.18 -3.44 8.53
C ALA A 126 -16.95 -2.79 7.16
N LEU A 127 -16.19 -3.44 6.27
CA LEU A 127 -15.73 -2.89 4.99
C LEU A 127 -16.55 -3.35 3.78
N ALA A 128 -17.00 -4.60 3.77
CA ALA A 128 -17.62 -5.22 2.60
C ALA A 128 -19.11 -4.88 2.47
N ARG A 129 -19.62 -5.03 1.25
CA ARG A 129 -21.07 -5.10 1.03
C ARG A 129 -21.63 -6.38 1.68
N PRO A 130 -22.87 -6.39 2.18
CA PRO A 130 -23.47 -7.57 2.79
C PRO A 130 -23.42 -8.82 1.91
N GLU A 131 -23.51 -8.66 0.59
CA GLU A 131 -23.50 -9.77 -0.37
C GLU A 131 -22.09 -10.37 -0.58
N GLY A 132 -21.04 -9.64 -0.20
CA GLY A 132 -19.64 -10.04 -0.37
C GLY A 132 -19.04 -10.78 0.82
N VAL A 133 -19.83 -11.00 1.88
CA VAL A 133 -19.43 -11.72 3.10
C VAL A 133 -20.52 -12.72 3.49
N PRO A 134 -20.17 -13.84 4.15
CA PRO A 134 -21.17 -14.76 4.66
C PRO A 134 -22.00 -14.10 5.78
N PRO A 135 -23.11 -14.72 6.23
CA PRO A 135 -23.86 -14.25 7.39
C PRO A 135 -22.96 -14.05 8.62
N PHE A 136 -23.24 -13.00 9.39
CA PHE A 136 -22.50 -12.73 10.62
C PHE A 136 -22.73 -13.85 11.64
N PRO A 137 -21.68 -14.49 12.18
CA PRO A 137 -21.86 -15.57 13.15
C PRO A 137 -22.40 -15.02 14.47
N GLU A 138 -23.54 -15.53 14.94
CA GLU A 138 -24.19 -15.05 16.17
C GLU A 138 -23.27 -15.18 17.40
N GLU A 139 -22.43 -16.21 17.42
CA GLU A 139 -21.49 -16.46 18.51
C GLU A 139 -20.31 -15.46 18.54
N TRP A 140 -20.23 -14.53 17.60
CA TRP A 140 -19.21 -13.48 17.56
C TRP A 140 -19.62 -12.22 18.32
N GLY A 141 -20.85 -12.19 18.86
CA GLY A 141 -21.33 -11.11 19.69
C GLY A 141 -21.78 -9.91 18.85
N ASN A 142 -21.16 -8.75 19.05
CA ASN A 142 -21.65 -7.52 18.46
C ASN A 142 -21.18 -7.35 17.02
N PHE A 143 -22.14 -7.04 16.13
CA PHE A 143 -21.84 -6.64 14.76
C PHE A 143 -21.03 -5.32 14.75
N PRO A 144 -19.98 -5.20 13.92
CA PRO A 144 -19.09 -4.05 13.94
C PRO A 144 -19.74 -2.78 13.36
N SER A 145 -19.16 -1.61 13.68
CA SER A 145 -19.53 -0.37 13.00
C SER A 145 -19.19 -0.45 11.51
N LEU A 146 -20.11 -0.02 10.64
CA LEU A 146 -19.92 -0.04 9.19
C LEU A 146 -19.21 1.22 8.68
N VAL A 147 -18.48 1.08 7.57
CA VAL A 147 -18.06 2.23 6.77
C VAL A 147 -19.24 2.84 6.02
N ARG A 148 -19.11 4.12 5.65
CA ARG A 148 -20.15 4.83 4.87
C ARG A 148 -20.31 4.29 3.45
N GLN A 149 -19.21 3.83 2.84
CA GLN A 149 -19.17 3.34 1.46
C GLN A 149 -18.50 1.96 1.46
N PRO A 150 -19.27 0.87 1.43
CA PRO A 150 -18.71 -0.47 1.38
C PRO A 150 -17.84 -0.68 0.13
N GLY A 151 -16.77 -1.46 0.27
CA GLY A 151 -15.82 -1.72 -0.80
C GLY A 151 -16.02 -3.07 -1.47
N MET A 152 -15.58 -3.17 -2.72
CA MET A 152 -15.49 -4.41 -3.49
C MET A 152 -14.22 -5.21 -3.16
N VAL A 153 -13.21 -4.54 -2.60
CA VAL A 153 -11.89 -5.13 -2.35
C VAL A 153 -11.25 -4.57 -1.08
N SER A 154 -10.43 -5.39 -0.44
CA SER A 154 -9.50 -4.95 0.59
C SER A 154 -8.10 -5.53 0.35
N VAL A 155 -7.07 -4.71 0.55
CA VAL A 155 -5.67 -5.12 0.39
C VAL A 155 -4.82 -4.72 1.59
N LEU A 156 -3.72 -5.44 1.81
CA LEU A 156 -2.69 -5.08 2.78
C LEU A 156 -1.31 -5.56 2.33
N TYR A 157 -0.25 -5.03 2.92
CA TYR A 157 1.11 -5.53 2.74
C TYR A 157 1.60 -6.20 4.03
N SER A 158 1.60 -7.53 4.04
CA SER A 158 1.87 -8.33 5.24
C SER A 158 3.36 -8.38 5.58
N GLY A 159 3.74 -7.85 6.74
CA GLY A 159 5.05 -8.06 7.35
C GLY A 159 5.18 -9.37 8.13
N VAL A 160 4.12 -10.18 8.21
CA VAL A 160 4.04 -11.39 9.05
C VAL A 160 3.66 -12.63 8.23
N GLY A 161 4.14 -12.69 6.99
CA GLY A 161 3.89 -13.82 6.09
C GLY A 161 2.39 -13.96 5.71
N PRO A 162 1.88 -15.19 5.50
CA PRO A 162 0.50 -15.42 5.08
C PRO A 162 -0.52 -15.32 6.23
N TYR A 163 -0.16 -14.74 7.38
CA TYR A 163 -1.00 -14.67 8.59
C TYR A 163 -2.47 -14.32 8.33
N TYR A 164 -2.73 -13.38 7.43
CA TYR A 164 -4.07 -12.84 7.18
C TYR A 164 -4.99 -13.78 6.40
N SER A 165 -4.48 -14.86 5.81
CA SER A 165 -5.31 -15.87 5.13
C SER A 165 -6.26 -16.57 6.10
N ARG A 166 -5.87 -16.68 7.38
CA ARG A 166 -6.67 -17.28 8.46
C ARG A 166 -7.73 -16.34 9.04
N CYS A 167 -7.66 -15.05 8.74
CA CYS A 167 -8.57 -14.03 9.28
C CYS A 167 -9.83 -13.97 8.42
N ALA A 168 -10.61 -15.05 8.41
CA ALA A 168 -11.83 -15.18 7.61
C ALA A 168 -13.04 -14.50 8.27
N PRO A 169 -14.02 -13.97 7.50
CA PRO A 169 -15.34 -13.64 8.02
C PRO A 169 -16.18 -14.93 8.14
N GLY A 170 -16.44 -15.42 9.35
CA GLY A 170 -17.19 -16.67 9.55
C GLY A 170 -16.63 -17.84 8.74
N GLN A 171 -17.46 -18.43 7.88
CA GLN A 171 -17.11 -19.55 6.98
C GLN A 171 -16.44 -19.11 5.66
N GLY A 172 -16.08 -17.83 5.51
CA GLY A 172 -15.42 -17.30 4.33
C GLY A 172 -13.91 -17.53 4.30
N SER A 173 -13.22 -16.73 3.50
CA SER A 173 -11.76 -16.71 3.38
C SER A 173 -11.17 -15.36 3.79
N GLY A 174 -9.97 -15.38 4.38
CA GLY A 174 -9.19 -14.18 4.68
C GLY A 174 -8.50 -13.58 3.45
N TRP A 175 -7.43 -12.82 3.67
CA TRP A 175 -6.64 -12.23 2.59
C TRP A 175 -5.63 -13.24 2.03
N THR A 176 -5.57 -13.36 0.71
CA THR A 176 -4.65 -14.26 -0.02
C THR A 176 -3.46 -13.48 -0.54
N VAL A 177 -2.24 -13.99 -0.37
CA VAL A 177 -1.02 -13.35 -0.91
C VAL A 177 -1.02 -13.43 -2.44
N VAL A 178 -0.82 -12.29 -3.11
CA VAL A 178 -0.84 -12.19 -4.58
C VAL A 178 0.29 -11.31 -5.09
N GLY A 179 1.07 -11.77 -6.08
CA GLY A 179 2.13 -10.96 -6.70
C GLY A 179 3.25 -10.56 -5.74
N THR A 180 4.17 -11.47 -5.45
CA THR A 180 5.32 -11.22 -4.57
C THR A 180 6.62 -10.94 -5.34
N ARG A 181 6.51 -10.68 -6.64
CA ARG A 181 7.68 -10.58 -7.50
C ARG A 181 8.37 -9.24 -7.30
N THR A 182 9.68 -9.29 -7.13
CA THR A 182 10.54 -8.13 -6.91
C THR A 182 11.76 -8.22 -7.83
N ALA A 183 12.13 -7.08 -8.41
CA ALA A 183 13.36 -6.88 -9.15
C ALA A 183 14.20 -5.88 -8.39
N GLU A 184 15.49 -6.18 -8.29
CA GLU A 184 16.45 -5.35 -7.59
C GLU A 184 17.72 -5.20 -8.43
N TRP A 185 18.23 -3.98 -8.50
CA TRP A 185 19.46 -3.63 -9.20
C TRP A 185 20.46 -3.06 -8.21
N THR A 186 21.70 -3.53 -8.28
CA THR A 186 22.82 -2.95 -7.54
C THR A 186 23.28 -1.68 -8.25
N VAL A 187 23.44 -0.60 -7.49
CA VAL A 187 23.97 0.66 -8.01
C VAL A 187 25.46 0.49 -8.32
N PRO A 188 25.90 0.68 -9.56
CA PRO A 188 27.29 0.45 -9.93
C PRO A 188 28.21 1.57 -9.40
N PRO A 189 29.51 1.28 -9.25
CA PRO A 189 30.48 2.28 -8.79
C PRO A 189 30.88 3.29 -9.88
N HIS A 190 30.66 2.97 -11.16
CA HIS A 190 30.98 3.85 -12.28
C HIS A 190 29.84 4.83 -12.54
N ARG A 191 30.18 6.03 -13.03
CA ARG A 191 29.18 7.06 -13.32
C ARG A 191 28.26 6.63 -14.46
N ILE A 192 26.95 6.76 -14.24
CA ILE A 192 25.95 6.58 -15.28
C ILE A 192 25.77 7.90 -16.04
N GLU A 193 26.00 7.86 -17.35
CA GLU A 193 25.66 8.94 -18.27
C GLU A 193 24.16 8.91 -18.57
N LEU A 194 23.51 10.06 -18.44
CA LEU A 194 22.08 10.18 -18.70
C LEU A 194 21.83 10.50 -20.16
N ASP A 195 20.81 9.85 -20.73
CA ASP A 195 20.26 10.22 -22.03
C ASP A 195 19.79 11.68 -21.98
N SER A 196 20.08 12.45 -23.04
CA SER A 196 19.73 13.87 -23.14
C SER A 196 18.22 14.15 -23.06
N ARG A 197 17.37 13.13 -23.29
CA ARG A 197 15.91 13.21 -23.19
C ARG A 197 15.41 13.16 -21.74
N VAL A 198 16.25 12.72 -20.80
CA VAL A 198 15.85 12.54 -19.39
C VAL A 198 15.70 13.88 -18.70
N GLU A 199 14.50 14.09 -18.17
CA GLU A 199 14.19 15.14 -17.22
C GLU A 199 14.04 14.54 -15.82
N LEU A 200 14.91 14.92 -14.89
CA LEU A 200 14.78 14.56 -13.49
C LEU A 200 13.76 15.47 -12.81
N LEU A 201 12.88 14.87 -12.01
CA LEU A 201 11.70 15.53 -11.45
C LEU A 201 11.89 15.79 -9.96
N SER A 202 11.56 17.00 -9.51
CA SER A 202 11.29 17.29 -8.10
C SER A 202 10.08 16.48 -7.59
N MET A 203 9.82 16.51 -6.27
CA MET A 203 8.65 15.85 -5.70
C MET A 203 7.35 16.34 -6.33
N GLU A 204 7.18 17.65 -6.49
CA GLU A 204 5.97 18.24 -7.07
C GLU A 204 5.78 17.86 -8.53
N GLU A 205 6.85 17.85 -9.31
CA GLU A 205 6.81 17.45 -10.72
C GLU A 205 6.52 15.95 -10.88
N ALA A 206 7.09 15.11 -10.01
CA ALA A 206 6.84 13.67 -10.00
C ALA A 206 5.38 13.36 -9.63
N VAL A 207 4.86 14.00 -8.58
CA VAL A 207 3.45 13.89 -8.17
C VAL A 207 2.52 14.37 -9.28
N SER A 208 2.82 15.51 -9.90
CA SER A 208 2.02 16.07 -11.00
C SER A 208 2.06 15.20 -12.25
N THR A 209 3.22 14.61 -12.59
CA THR A 209 3.38 13.71 -13.73
C THR A 209 2.52 12.45 -13.54
N LEU A 210 2.56 11.82 -12.37
CA LEU A 210 1.72 10.67 -12.06
C LEU A 210 0.21 11.02 -12.07
N ALA A 211 -0.15 12.17 -11.50
CA ALA A 211 -1.55 12.59 -11.46
C ALA A 211 -2.12 12.85 -12.88
N ALA A 212 -1.33 13.43 -13.77
CA ALA A 212 -1.70 13.63 -15.17
C ALA A 212 -1.87 12.31 -15.94
N ASP A 213 -1.15 11.26 -15.53
CA ASP A 213 -1.23 9.93 -16.15
C ASP A 213 -2.50 9.14 -15.77
N ALA A 214 -3.26 9.56 -14.75
CA ALA A 214 -4.45 8.85 -14.28
C ALA A 214 -5.52 8.61 -15.37
N ILE A 215 -5.61 9.48 -16.39
CA ILE A 215 -6.52 9.30 -17.53
C ILE A 215 -6.06 8.11 -18.40
N TYR A 216 -4.76 8.04 -18.67
CA TYR A 216 -4.19 6.96 -19.45
C TYR A 216 -4.14 5.65 -18.67
N PHE A 217 -4.02 5.70 -17.34
CA PHE A 217 -4.12 4.51 -16.50
C PHE A 217 -5.43 3.74 -16.75
N LYS A 218 -6.55 4.44 -16.88
CA LYS A 218 -7.83 3.82 -17.25
C LYS A 218 -7.77 3.21 -18.66
N GLN A 219 -7.25 3.96 -19.63
CA GLN A 219 -7.13 3.49 -21.01
C GLN A 219 -6.23 2.26 -21.12
N ASN A 220 -5.13 2.22 -20.38
CA ASN A 220 -4.20 1.09 -20.32
C ASN A 220 -4.85 -0.14 -19.68
N LEU A 221 -5.66 0.05 -18.64
CA LEU A 221 -6.41 -1.07 -18.05
C LEU A 221 -7.42 -1.65 -19.06
N GLU A 222 -8.13 -0.78 -19.79
CA GLU A 222 -9.13 -1.19 -20.80
C GLU A 222 -8.48 -1.78 -22.06
N SER A 223 -7.26 -1.36 -22.41
CA SER A 223 -6.51 -1.88 -23.56
C SER A 223 -5.99 -3.30 -23.37
N LEU A 224 -5.94 -3.81 -22.14
CA LEU A 224 -5.67 -5.23 -21.86
C LEU A 224 -6.73 -6.16 -22.49
N GLY A 225 -7.88 -5.61 -22.90
CA GLY A 225 -8.96 -6.32 -23.55
C GLY A 225 -9.67 -7.34 -22.66
N PRO A 226 -10.68 -8.03 -23.19
CA PRO A 226 -11.44 -9.02 -22.44
C PRO A 226 -10.58 -10.17 -21.90
N SER A 227 -10.90 -10.62 -20.69
CA SER A 227 -10.21 -11.70 -19.98
C SER A 227 -11.23 -12.72 -19.45
N PRO A 228 -10.87 -14.01 -19.25
CA PRO A 228 -11.73 -14.94 -18.54
C PRO A 228 -11.95 -14.61 -17.05
N TYR A 229 -11.13 -13.72 -16.48
CA TYR A 229 -11.22 -13.30 -15.07
C TYR A 229 -11.34 -11.77 -14.95
N THR A 230 -11.88 -11.31 -13.82
CA THR A 230 -12.01 -9.89 -13.52
C THR A 230 -10.63 -9.30 -13.18
N ARG A 231 -10.34 -8.10 -13.66
CA ARG A 231 -9.15 -7.33 -13.28
C ARG A 231 -9.58 -6.12 -12.48
N PHE A 232 -8.79 -5.70 -11.50
CA PHE A 232 -8.99 -4.42 -10.85
C PHE A 232 -7.66 -3.73 -10.57
N ALA A 233 -7.72 -2.41 -10.39
CA ALA A 233 -6.56 -1.62 -10.01
C ALA A 233 -6.98 -0.45 -9.12
N PHE A 234 -6.13 -0.09 -8.16
CA PHE A 234 -6.30 1.15 -7.41
C PHE A 234 -5.91 2.33 -8.28
N GLN A 235 -6.77 3.35 -8.36
CA GLN A 235 -6.43 4.54 -9.12
C GLN A 235 -5.28 5.29 -8.43
N PRO A 236 -4.20 5.60 -9.16
CA PRO A 236 -3.13 6.43 -8.62
C PRO A 236 -3.65 7.85 -8.41
N THR A 237 -3.31 8.46 -7.27
CA THR A 237 -3.68 9.84 -6.95
C THR A 237 -2.45 10.63 -6.51
N ALA A 238 -2.51 11.95 -6.68
CA ALA A 238 -1.47 12.85 -6.19
C ALA A 238 -1.21 12.68 -4.68
N GLY A 239 -2.28 12.62 -3.89
CA GLY A 239 -2.21 12.43 -2.45
C GLY A 239 -1.54 11.11 -2.05
N TRP A 240 -1.87 10.00 -2.72
CA TRP A 240 -1.23 8.71 -2.48
C TRP A 240 0.25 8.71 -2.88
N CYS A 241 0.59 9.27 -4.04
CA CYS A 241 1.98 9.37 -4.51
C CYS A 241 2.83 10.17 -3.53
N ARG A 242 2.33 11.35 -3.12
CA ARG A 242 2.97 12.19 -2.11
C ARG A 242 3.18 11.45 -0.80
N TYR A 243 2.16 10.75 -0.29
CA TYR A 243 2.27 9.95 0.93
C TYR A 243 3.41 8.93 0.85
N GLN A 244 3.56 8.22 -0.27
CA GLN A 244 4.66 7.26 -0.46
C GLN A 244 6.04 7.93 -0.41
N MET A 245 6.16 9.13 -0.95
CA MET A 245 7.40 9.91 -0.99
C MET A 245 7.78 10.47 0.39
N ILE A 246 6.82 11.09 1.09
CA ILE A 246 7.10 11.77 2.37
C ILE A 246 7.25 10.82 3.55
N ARG A 247 6.92 9.52 3.37
CA ARG A 247 6.87 8.53 4.47
C ARG A 247 8.14 8.50 5.31
N ASP A 248 9.30 8.62 4.68
CA ASP A 248 10.60 8.54 5.38
C ASP A 248 11.41 9.84 5.26
N GLN A 249 10.79 10.94 4.82
CA GLN A 249 11.51 12.17 4.44
C GLN A 249 12.24 12.86 5.61
N GLU A 250 11.74 12.71 6.83
CA GLU A 250 12.37 13.33 8.02
C GLU A 250 13.36 12.37 8.70
N SER A 251 13.81 11.33 7.99
CA SER A 251 15.00 10.59 8.37
C SER A 251 16.16 11.55 8.61
N PRO A 252 16.97 11.36 9.68
CA PRO A 252 18.15 12.18 9.92
C PRO A 252 19.07 12.29 8.69
N VAL A 253 19.15 11.23 7.88
CA VAL A 253 19.92 11.21 6.63
C VAL A 253 19.40 12.25 5.63
N TYR A 254 18.08 12.33 5.47
CA TYR A 254 17.42 13.21 4.49
C TYR A 254 17.16 14.61 5.03
N VAL A 255 17.07 14.79 6.35
CA VAL A 255 17.08 16.13 6.96
C VAL A 255 18.44 16.79 6.77
N ALA A 256 19.53 16.03 6.94
CA ALA A 256 20.89 16.53 6.75
C ALA A 256 21.20 16.80 5.26
N ALA A 257 20.68 15.97 4.35
CA ALA A 257 20.84 16.11 2.92
C ALA A 257 19.52 15.76 2.19
N PRO A 258 18.62 16.75 2.00
CA PRO A 258 17.32 16.51 1.37
C PRO A 258 17.44 16.01 -0.07
N PRO A 259 16.79 14.88 -0.42
CA PRO A 259 16.78 14.39 -1.78
C PRO A 259 16.09 15.36 -2.74
N LYS A 260 16.73 15.62 -3.86
CA LYS A 260 16.24 16.61 -4.84
C LYS A 260 15.29 16.02 -5.89
N PHE A 261 15.44 14.74 -6.20
CA PHE A 261 14.78 14.12 -7.34
C PHE A 261 13.94 12.91 -6.92
N TRP A 262 12.67 12.88 -7.33
CA TRP A 262 11.69 11.87 -6.92
C TRP A 262 11.09 11.11 -8.10
N GLY A 263 11.53 11.45 -9.31
CA GLY A 263 11.15 10.78 -10.52
C GLY A 263 12.03 11.19 -11.69
N ALA A 264 11.81 10.52 -12.81
CA ALA A 264 12.35 10.91 -14.10
C ALA A 264 11.27 10.72 -15.16
N ARG A 265 11.27 11.56 -16.19
CA ARG A 265 10.45 11.38 -17.38
C ARG A 265 11.24 11.60 -18.65
N ILE A 266 10.72 11.04 -19.74
CA ILE A 266 11.14 11.32 -21.10
C ILE A 266 9.91 11.56 -21.96
N GLN A 267 10.07 12.39 -22.98
CA GLN A 267 9.13 12.43 -24.10
C GLN A 267 9.66 11.48 -25.19
N HIS A 268 8.85 10.49 -25.56
CA HIS A 268 9.14 9.61 -26.69
C HIS A 268 7.92 9.60 -27.59
N GLU A 269 8.13 9.95 -28.86
CA GLU A 269 7.02 10.20 -29.80
C GLU A 269 6.03 11.24 -29.24
N SER A 270 4.75 10.90 -29.13
CA SER A 270 3.70 11.73 -28.53
C SER A 270 3.35 11.34 -27.09
N GLU A 271 4.12 10.45 -26.47
CA GLU A 271 3.83 9.93 -25.13
C GLU A 271 4.89 10.33 -24.09
N THR A 272 4.42 10.58 -22.87
CA THR A 272 5.27 10.75 -21.70
C THR A 272 5.48 9.42 -21.02
N HIS A 273 6.73 8.98 -20.93
CA HIS A 273 7.12 7.83 -20.10
C HIS A 273 7.81 8.32 -18.84
N TYR A 274 7.57 7.67 -17.71
CA TYR A 274 8.12 8.08 -16.43
C TYR A 274 8.35 6.93 -15.48
N ILE A 275 9.18 7.20 -14.48
CA ILE A 275 9.35 6.39 -13.28
C ILE A 275 9.37 7.33 -12.08
N VAL A 276 8.59 7.05 -11.05
CA VAL A 276 8.59 7.79 -9.79
C VAL A 276 8.97 6.87 -8.65
N TRP A 277 9.73 7.38 -7.69
CA TRP A 277 10.29 6.57 -6.61
C TRP A 277 10.18 7.23 -5.24
N THR A 278 10.43 6.43 -4.22
CA THR A 278 10.57 6.86 -2.84
C THR A 278 11.89 6.38 -2.26
N TYR A 279 12.40 7.11 -1.27
CA TYR A 279 13.67 6.88 -0.63
C TYR A 279 13.53 6.01 0.62
N ARG A 280 14.45 5.07 0.83
CA ARG A 280 14.54 4.25 2.06
C ARG A 280 15.90 4.39 2.75
N PRO A 281 15.95 5.02 3.94
CA PRO A 281 17.22 5.36 4.60
C PRO A 281 17.90 4.22 5.40
N SER A 282 17.45 2.95 5.28
CA SER A 282 17.91 1.76 6.05
C SER A 282 17.52 1.78 7.55
N ASN A 283 17.22 0.67 8.24
CA ASN A 283 18.03 -0.53 8.60
C ASN A 283 17.39 -1.91 8.31
N ASP A 284 17.44 -2.42 7.06
CA ASP A 284 17.43 -3.87 6.68
C ASP A 284 17.32 -4.02 5.13
N PRO A 285 18.34 -4.52 4.38
CA PRO A 285 19.78 -4.56 4.69
C PRO A 285 20.57 -3.37 4.11
N GLU A 286 20.04 -2.64 3.11
CA GLU A 286 20.77 -1.55 2.43
C GLU A 286 19.85 -0.35 2.06
N PRO A 287 20.37 0.89 2.08
CA PRO A 287 19.61 2.06 1.64
C PRO A 287 19.26 1.93 0.16
N LYS A 288 17.98 2.10 -0.16
CA LYS A 288 17.46 1.88 -1.52
C LYS A 288 16.45 2.92 -1.99
N LEU A 289 16.36 3.07 -3.31
CA LEU A 289 15.23 3.73 -3.96
C LEU A 289 14.22 2.67 -4.38
N ILE A 290 12.93 2.95 -4.20
CA ILE A 290 11.87 2.00 -4.55
C ILE A 290 10.88 2.66 -5.47
N VAL A 291 10.59 2.00 -6.59
CA VAL A 291 9.60 2.45 -7.57
C VAL A 291 8.22 2.47 -6.91
N VAL A 292 7.58 3.63 -6.96
CA VAL A 292 6.21 3.85 -6.51
C VAL A 292 5.24 3.63 -7.67
N ASN A 293 5.58 4.15 -8.84
CA ASN A 293 4.79 3.98 -10.05
C ASN A 293 5.67 4.21 -11.28
N LEU A 294 5.26 3.65 -12.42
CA LEU A 294 5.96 3.81 -13.69
C LEU A 294 4.98 3.66 -14.84
N ARG A 295 5.27 4.36 -15.93
CA ARG A 295 4.69 4.11 -17.25
C ARG A 295 5.81 4.11 -18.26
N THR A 296 6.04 2.98 -18.90
CA THR A 296 7.16 2.81 -19.83
C THR A 296 6.94 1.62 -20.75
N THR A 297 7.77 1.52 -21.79
CA THR A 297 7.86 0.36 -22.67
C THR A 297 9.16 -0.37 -22.40
N SER A 298 9.32 -1.58 -22.95
CA SER A 298 10.59 -2.31 -22.85
C SER A 298 11.76 -1.55 -23.47
N GLU A 299 11.52 -0.70 -24.48
CA GLU A 299 12.53 0.18 -25.08
C GLU A 299 12.93 1.33 -24.13
N ASN A 300 11.96 1.95 -23.47
CA ASN A 300 12.18 3.16 -22.67
C ASN A 300 12.56 2.87 -21.21
N PHE A 301 12.30 1.65 -20.72
CA PHE A 301 12.59 1.24 -19.35
C PHE A 301 14.08 1.41 -18.97
N PRO A 302 15.08 0.98 -19.78
CA PRO A 302 16.49 1.12 -19.43
C PRO A 302 16.92 2.58 -19.25
N ILE A 303 16.38 3.50 -20.04
CA ILE A 303 16.70 4.93 -19.98
C ILE A 303 16.25 5.52 -18.64
N LEU A 304 15.01 5.23 -18.24
CA LEU A 304 14.42 5.69 -16.99
C LEU A 304 15.05 5.01 -15.77
N LEU A 305 15.37 3.71 -15.87
CA LEU A 305 16.10 2.98 -14.84
C LEU A 305 17.49 3.60 -14.62
N ASN A 306 18.23 3.91 -15.68
CA ASN A 306 19.53 4.58 -15.59
C ASN A 306 19.43 5.96 -14.93
N ALA A 307 18.35 6.69 -15.15
CA ALA A 307 18.07 7.94 -14.44
C ALA A 307 17.94 7.72 -12.93
N MET A 308 17.14 6.73 -12.52
CA MET A 308 16.97 6.35 -11.12
C MET A 308 18.27 5.87 -10.48
N ILE A 309 19.06 5.03 -11.17
CA ILE A 309 20.37 4.54 -10.70
C ILE A 309 21.37 5.70 -10.56
N SER A 310 21.39 6.66 -11.50
CA SER A 310 22.24 7.86 -11.40
C SER A 310 21.89 8.70 -10.17
N VAL A 311 20.59 8.84 -9.86
CA VAL A 311 20.14 9.51 -8.63
C VAL A 311 20.54 8.71 -7.39
N ALA A 312 20.30 7.39 -7.38
CA ALA A 312 20.70 6.52 -6.27
C ALA A 312 22.22 6.65 -5.98
N GLN A 313 23.05 6.68 -7.01
CA GLN A 313 24.49 6.87 -6.88
C GLN A 313 24.86 8.22 -6.24
N ARG A 314 24.23 9.33 -6.68
CA ARG A 314 24.47 10.68 -6.14
C ARG A 314 24.07 10.79 -4.67
N GLU A 315 22.97 10.13 -4.32
CA GLU A 315 22.36 10.16 -2.98
C GLU A 315 22.90 9.02 -2.06
N LYS A 316 23.87 8.24 -2.55
CA LYS A 316 24.56 7.16 -1.82
C LYS A 316 23.65 5.99 -1.41
N HIS A 317 22.66 5.68 -2.22
CA HIS A 317 21.86 4.44 -2.11
C HIS A 317 22.55 3.32 -2.87
N CYS A 318 22.46 2.10 -2.35
CA CYS A 318 23.15 0.93 -2.91
C CYS A 318 22.27 0.12 -3.85
N LEU A 319 20.94 0.26 -3.73
CA LEU A 319 19.98 -0.54 -4.47
C LEU A 319 18.84 0.30 -5.07
N VAL A 320 18.33 -0.19 -6.19
CA VAL A 320 17.05 0.22 -6.78
C VAL A 320 16.13 -1.00 -6.77
N GLU A 321 14.85 -0.81 -6.42
CA GLU A 321 13.88 -1.90 -6.26
C GLU A 321 12.56 -1.55 -6.97
N ALA A 322 12.00 -2.52 -7.70
CA ALA A 322 10.68 -2.43 -8.30
C ALA A 322 9.83 -3.64 -7.90
N TRP A 323 8.56 -3.41 -7.57
CA TRP A 323 7.60 -4.45 -7.20
C TRP A 323 6.61 -4.66 -8.33
N ASN A 324 6.40 -5.93 -8.70
CA ASN A 324 5.32 -6.36 -9.59
C ASN A 324 5.13 -5.46 -10.82
N TRP A 325 6.18 -5.38 -11.65
CA TRP A 325 6.12 -4.72 -12.94
C TRP A 325 5.23 -5.50 -13.92
N ASP A 326 4.80 -4.83 -14.98
CA ASP A 326 3.99 -5.44 -16.04
C ASP A 326 4.77 -6.57 -16.73
N ALA A 327 4.10 -7.65 -17.09
CA ALA A 327 4.73 -8.84 -17.67
C ALA A 327 5.58 -8.52 -18.92
N GLU A 328 5.21 -7.49 -19.68
CA GLU A 328 5.93 -7.00 -20.85
C GLU A 328 7.35 -6.51 -20.54
N LEU A 329 7.59 -6.02 -19.32
CA LEU A 329 8.90 -5.54 -18.88
C LEU A 329 9.82 -6.67 -18.39
N GLU A 330 9.34 -7.92 -18.30
CA GLU A 330 10.13 -9.03 -17.74
C GLU A 330 11.43 -9.28 -18.49
N GLY A 331 11.41 -9.25 -19.83
CA GLY A 331 12.61 -9.44 -20.65
C GLY A 331 13.65 -8.35 -20.36
N VAL A 332 13.23 -7.08 -20.41
CA VAL A 332 14.15 -5.95 -20.21
C VAL A 332 14.65 -5.82 -18.77
N VAL A 333 13.86 -6.24 -17.78
CA VAL A 333 14.32 -6.31 -16.38
C VAL A 333 15.51 -7.27 -16.26
N GLY A 334 15.47 -8.42 -16.94
CA GLY A 334 16.60 -9.34 -17.00
C GLY A 334 17.81 -8.76 -17.74
N GLU A 335 17.59 -8.14 -18.90
CA GLU A 335 18.65 -7.55 -19.74
C GLU A 335 19.38 -6.39 -19.05
N THR A 336 18.67 -5.62 -18.21
CA THR A 336 19.24 -4.54 -17.40
C THR A 336 19.95 -5.04 -16.13
N GLY A 337 20.06 -6.35 -15.93
CA GLY A 337 20.74 -6.96 -14.78
C GLY A 337 19.92 -7.00 -13.50
N GLY A 338 18.59 -6.89 -13.60
CA GLY A 338 17.69 -6.96 -12.45
C GLY A 338 17.65 -8.36 -11.85
N ARG A 339 17.98 -8.48 -10.57
CA ARG A 339 17.82 -9.72 -9.81
C ARG A 339 16.34 -9.91 -9.47
N ILE A 340 15.71 -10.89 -10.09
CA ILE A 340 14.31 -11.23 -9.88
C ILE A 340 14.17 -12.29 -8.79
N TYR A 341 13.31 -12.04 -7.80
CA TYR A 341 13.00 -13.00 -6.73
C TYR A 341 11.60 -12.78 -6.15
N ASN A 342 11.12 -13.75 -5.38
CA ASN A 342 9.90 -13.60 -4.57
C ASN A 342 10.27 -13.05 -3.19
N ARG A 343 9.78 -11.86 -2.85
CA ARG A 343 10.01 -11.26 -1.52
C ARG A 343 9.26 -12.03 -0.44
N THR A 344 9.82 -12.04 0.77
CA THR A 344 9.26 -12.74 1.95
C THR A 344 8.61 -11.79 2.96
N GLY A 345 8.87 -10.49 2.85
CA GLY A 345 8.27 -9.43 3.66
C GLY A 345 7.48 -8.44 2.83
N GLN A 346 6.55 -7.73 3.48
CA GLN A 346 5.62 -6.80 2.80
C GLN A 346 4.87 -7.52 1.66
N LEU A 347 4.28 -8.67 1.98
CA LEU A 347 3.57 -9.50 1.03
C LEU A 347 2.21 -8.88 0.70
N PRO A 348 1.96 -8.39 -0.53
CA PRO A 348 0.63 -7.95 -0.93
C PRO A 348 -0.37 -9.09 -0.73
N ALA A 349 -1.43 -8.82 0.01
CA ALA A 349 -2.51 -9.74 0.27
C ALA A 349 -3.84 -9.09 -0.09
N LEU A 350 -4.67 -9.84 -0.81
CA LEU A 350 -5.90 -9.41 -1.43
C LEU A 350 -7.09 -10.15 -0.83
N LYS A 351 -8.16 -9.41 -0.55
CA LYS A 351 -9.49 -9.94 -0.35
C LYS A 351 -10.43 -9.30 -1.36
N TRP A 352 -10.99 -10.12 -2.24
CA TRP A 352 -12.11 -9.74 -3.12
C TRP A 352 -13.44 -10.04 -2.43
N TYR A 353 -14.39 -9.12 -2.55
CA TYR A 353 -15.76 -9.23 -2.03
C TYR A 353 -16.81 -9.33 -3.15
N GLY A 354 -16.40 -9.27 -4.42
CA GLY A 354 -17.31 -9.50 -5.54
C GLY A 354 -17.61 -10.99 -5.75
N PRO A 355 -18.57 -11.32 -6.63
CA PRO A 355 -19.01 -12.70 -6.87
C PRO A 355 -17.98 -13.57 -7.59
N GLU A 356 -16.94 -12.98 -8.18
CA GLU A 356 -15.92 -13.69 -8.97
C GLU A 356 -14.92 -14.44 -8.08
N GLU A 357 -14.58 -15.66 -8.49
CA GLU A 357 -13.63 -16.51 -7.77
C GLU A 357 -12.17 -16.12 -8.07
N GLU A 358 -11.88 -15.72 -9.30
CA GLU A 358 -10.55 -15.33 -9.77
C GLU A 358 -10.52 -13.84 -10.14
N VAL A 359 -9.59 -13.13 -9.51
CA VAL A 359 -9.39 -11.69 -9.71
C VAL A 359 -7.92 -11.35 -9.78
N ASP A 360 -7.57 -10.55 -10.78
CA ASP A 360 -6.21 -10.07 -11.02
C ASP A 360 -6.05 -8.63 -10.52
N TRP A 361 -5.07 -8.40 -9.65
CA TRP A 361 -4.75 -7.08 -9.11
C TRP A 361 -3.63 -6.44 -9.96
N ILE A 362 -4.03 -5.55 -10.85
CA ILE A 362 -3.14 -4.79 -11.71
C ILE A 362 -2.50 -3.64 -10.92
N GLY A 363 -1.21 -3.41 -11.14
CA GLY A 363 -0.47 -2.32 -10.53
C GLY A 363 -0.34 -2.45 -9.01
N ASN A 364 -0.10 -3.66 -8.48
CA ASN A 364 0.26 -3.88 -7.07
C ASN A 364 1.74 -3.52 -6.79
N ASN A 365 2.13 -2.33 -7.27
CA ASN A 365 3.36 -1.65 -6.92
C ASN A 365 3.25 -0.95 -5.55
N LYS A 366 4.35 -0.37 -5.08
CA LYS A 366 4.53 0.02 -3.68
C LYS A 366 3.63 1.14 -3.17
#